data_AF-A0A918C8Y0-F1
#
_entry.id   AF-A0A918C8Y0-F1
#
_cell.length_a   1.000
_cell.length_b   1.000
_cell.length_c   1.000
_cell.angle_alpha   90.00
_cell.angle_beta   90.00
_cell.angle_gamma   90.00
#
_symmetry.space_group_name_H-M   'P 1'
#
loop_
_entity.id
_entity.type
_entity.pdbx_description
1 polymer ?
#
loop_
_entity_poly.entity_id
_entity_poly.type
_entity_poly.pdbx_seq_one_letter_code
_entity_poly.pdbx_strand_id
1 'polypeptide(L)'
;MTASRQQGAAQTHPHLFAKVAAQRCVDCGIPLTTGEGFEVPFIGTLGPKCVKKYAALVAVLEQVDGLEAHEYDQGSIRLAHHVIWKLRGCGIAVKVLDIAADTKRVQIMGLSKKPLAVIKSYAEIRAQFERQLQIAQVEREAAEAAAS
;
A
#
# COMPACT_ATOMS: atom_id res chain seq x y z
N MET A 1 -30.63 -21.85 -21.52
CA MET A 1 -29.60 -20.95 -22.08
C MET A 1 -29.44 -19.79 -21.13
N THR A 2 -28.54 -19.95 -20.16
CA THR A 2 -28.36 -19.08 -18.99
C THR A 2 -27.37 -17.96 -19.32
N ALA A 3 -27.80 -16.73 -19.09
CA ALA A 3 -26.97 -15.54 -19.20
C ALA A 3 -25.91 -15.53 -18.08
N SER A 4 -24.67 -15.18 -18.42
CA SER A 4 -23.67 -14.72 -17.45
C SER A 4 -22.84 -13.60 -18.07
N ARG A 5 -23.32 -12.38 -17.84
CA ARG A 5 -22.54 -11.15 -17.90
C ARG A 5 -22.08 -10.87 -16.47
N GLN A 6 -20.79 -11.03 -16.18
CA GLN A 6 -20.13 -10.39 -15.03
C GLN A 6 -18.80 -9.84 -15.56
N GLN A 7 -18.72 -8.52 -15.76
CA GLN A 7 -18.29 -7.50 -14.79
C GLN A 7 -16.79 -7.21 -14.94
N GLY A 8 -16.50 -6.06 -15.54
CA GLY A 8 -15.17 -5.47 -15.61
C GLY A 8 -15.30 -3.94 -15.49
N ALA A 9 -15.95 -3.48 -14.42
CA ALA A 9 -15.90 -2.08 -14.05
C ALA A 9 -14.68 -1.92 -13.12
N ALA A 10 -13.55 -1.49 -13.69
CA ALA A 10 -12.47 -0.92 -12.91
C ALA A 10 -13.02 0.34 -12.22
N GLN A 11 -13.43 0.20 -10.96
CA GLN A 11 -13.90 1.32 -10.15
C GLN A 11 -12.67 2.07 -9.64
N THR A 12 -12.36 3.19 -10.29
CA THR A 12 -11.42 4.19 -9.79
C THR A 12 -12.09 4.93 -8.63
N HIS A 13 -11.98 4.38 -7.41
CA HIS A 13 -12.47 5.07 -6.22
C HIS A 13 -11.49 6.19 -5.84
N PRO A 14 -11.91 7.46 -5.71
CA PRO A 14 -11.15 8.41 -4.91
C PRO A 14 -11.16 7.84 -3.49
N HIS A 15 -10.00 7.51 -2.92
CA HIS A 15 -9.89 6.96 -1.56
C HIS A 15 -10.48 7.95 -0.54
N LEU A 16 -11.81 7.92 -0.38
CA LEU A 16 -12.56 8.72 0.56
C LEU A 16 -12.51 7.98 1.88
N PHE A 17 -11.49 8.31 2.66
CA PHE A 17 -11.37 7.85 4.03
C PHE A 17 -12.63 8.24 4.82
N ALA A 18 -13.19 7.28 5.55
CA ALA A 18 -14.35 7.54 6.41
C ALA A 18 -13.96 8.56 7.48
N LYS A 19 -14.82 9.57 7.68
CA LYS A 19 -14.65 10.50 8.80
C LYS A 19 -15.12 9.83 10.09
N VAL A 20 -14.30 9.90 11.12
CA VAL A 20 -14.59 9.33 12.44
C VAL A 20 -14.22 10.33 13.53
N ALA A 21 -14.93 10.27 14.65
CA ALA A 21 -14.64 11.10 15.81
C ALA A 21 -13.24 10.79 16.35
N ALA A 22 -12.39 11.80 16.48
CA ALA A 22 -11.06 11.67 17.04
C ALA A 22 -10.56 13.00 17.59
N GLN A 23 -9.91 12.95 18.75
CA GLN A 23 -9.36 14.15 19.37
C GLN A 23 -7.98 14.53 18.84
N ARG A 24 -7.19 13.56 18.35
CA ARG A 24 -5.79 13.75 17.93
C ARG A 24 -5.45 12.89 16.72
N CYS A 25 -4.56 13.39 15.88
CA CYS A 25 -3.98 12.62 14.77
C CYS A 25 -2.99 11.57 15.30
N VAL A 26 -3.11 10.31 14.84
CA VAL A 26 -2.18 9.24 15.23
C VAL A 26 -0.76 9.46 14.68
N ASP A 27 -0.59 10.05 13.49
CA ASP A 27 0.73 10.30 12.86
C ASP A 27 1.53 11.41 13.57
N CYS A 28 0.93 12.60 13.70
CA CYS A 28 1.65 13.78 14.18
C CYS A 28 1.29 14.19 15.62
N GLY A 29 0.31 13.54 16.24
CA GLY A 29 -0.13 13.83 17.61
C GLY A 29 -0.86 15.16 17.80
N ILE A 30 -1.04 15.95 16.74
CA ILE A 30 -1.70 17.26 16.80
C ILE A 30 -3.20 17.09 17.08
N PRO A 31 -3.80 17.87 17.99
CA PRO A 31 -5.24 17.88 18.22
C PRO A 31 -6.04 18.25 16.97
N LEU A 32 -7.18 17.59 16.77
CA LEU A 32 -8.09 17.87 15.66
C LEU A 32 -9.11 18.90 16.12
N THR A 33 -9.03 20.11 15.56
CA THR A 33 -9.88 21.25 15.97
C THR A 33 -11.37 21.01 15.75
N THR A 34 -11.73 20.16 14.81
CA THR A 34 -13.11 19.76 14.51
C THR A 34 -13.60 18.60 15.37
N GLY A 35 -12.72 17.95 16.15
CA GLY A 35 -13.03 16.69 16.85
C GLY A 35 -13.20 15.49 15.92
N GLU A 36 -12.85 15.62 14.64
CA GLU A 36 -12.99 14.60 13.61
C GLU A 36 -11.68 14.38 12.85
N GLY A 37 -11.43 13.13 12.47
CA GLY A 37 -10.35 12.75 11.57
C GLY A 37 -10.79 11.71 10.55
N PHE A 38 -9.83 11.19 9.80
CA PHE A 38 -10.04 10.22 8.73
C PHE A 38 -9.49 8.86 9.16
N GLU A 39 -10.34 7.85 9.15
CA GLU A 39 -9.92 6.48 9.43
C GLU A 39 -9.09 5.93 8.28
N VAL A 40 -7.85 5.55 8.57
CA VAL A 40 -6.99 4.85 7.63
C VAL A 40 -6.88 3.39 8.06
N PRO A 41 -7.20 2.43 7.18
CA PRO A 41 -7.14 1.01 7.48
C PRO A 41 -5.81 0.64 8.14
N PHE A 42 -5.90 -0.12 9.23
CA PHE A 42 -4.77 -0.63 10.01
C PHE A 42 -3.92 0.43 10.76
N ILE A 43 -3.92 1.69 10.34
CA ILE A 43 -3.14 2.77 10.97
C ILE A 43 -3.95 3.47 12.07
N GLY A 44 -5.25 3.67 11.85
CA GLY A 44 -6.13 4.43 12.73
C GLY A 44 -6.38 5.85 12.22
N THR A 45 -6.85 6.73 13.10
CA THR A 45 -7.38 8.03 12.67
C THR A 45 -6.30 9.08 12.44
N LEU A 46 -6.33 9.70 11.26
CA LEU A 46 -5.39 10.74 10.84
C LEU A 46 -6.09 12.07 10.59
N GLY A 47 -5.36 13.15 10.83
CA GLY A 47 -5.81 14.49 10.44
C GLY A 47 -5.76 14.71 8.93
N PRO A 48 -6.42 15.77 8.42
CA PRO A 48 -6.55 16.07 6.98
C PRO A 48 -5.23 16.25 6.24
N LYS A 49 -4.18 16.71 6.93
CA LYS A 49 -2.84 16.85 6.35
C LYS A 49 -2.09 15.51 6.26
N CYS A 50 -2.24 14.68 7.28
CA CYS A 50 -1.52 13.40 7.38
C CYS A 50 -2.13 12.33 6.49
N VAL A 51 -3.46 12.28 6.38
CA VAL A 51 -4.17 11.25 5.60
C VAL A 51 -3.69 11.17 4.15
N LYS A 52 -3.38 12.32 3.52
CA LYS A 52 -2.85 12.38 2.14
C LYS A 52 -1.52 11.64 1.96
N LYS A 53 -0.68 11.56 3.00
CA LYS A 53 0.61 10.85 2.94
C LYS A 53 0.43 9.34 2.81
N TYR A 54 -0.69 8.83 3.30
CA TYR A 54 -1.01 7.40 3.39
C TYR A 54 -1.98 6.93 2.30
N ALA A 55 -2.50 7.82 1.47
CA ALA A 55 -3.36 7.47 0.33
C ALA A 55 -2.69 6.45 -0.60
N ALA A 56 -1.42 6.65 -0.95
CA ALA A 56 -0.67 5.72 -1.78
C ALA A 56 -0.47 4.35 -1.10
N LEU A 57 -0.25 4.32 0.22
CA LEU A 57 -0.15 3.06 0.96
C LEU A 57 -1.46 2.29 0.88
N VAL A 58 -2.59 2.97 1.10
CA VAL A 58 -3.91 2.34 1.09
C VAL A 58 -4.25 1.80 -0.29
N ALA A 59 -3.95 2.56 -1.34
CA ALA A 59 -4.07 2.08 -2.73
C ALA A 59 -3.28 0.80 -2.97
N VAL A 60 -2.04 0.74 -2.46
CA VAL A 60 -1.20 -0.46 -2.56
C VAL A 60 -1.81 -1.61 -1.76
N LEU A 61 -2.33 -1.38 -0.55
CA LEU A 61 -2.96 -2.44 0.24
C LEU A 61 -4.20 -3.00 -0.46
N GLU A 62 -5.04 -2.15 -1.03
CA GLU A 62 -6.23 -2.57 -1.79
C GLU A 62 -5.86 -3.36 -3.06
N GLN A 63 -4.77 -2.98 -3.75
CA GLN A 63 -4.30 -3.71 -4.93
C GLN A 63 -3.66 -5.06 -4.59
N VAL A 64 -3.01 -5.15 -3.43
CA VAL A 64 -2.28 -6.35 -3.01
C VAL A 64 -3.21 -7.35 -2.31
N ASP A 65 -4.24 -6.87 -1.62
CA ASP A 65 -5.23 -7.75 -1.02
C ASP A 65 -6.03 -8.46 -2.14
N GLY A 66 -5.83 -9.77 -2.25
CA GLY A 66 -6.36 -10.56 -3.36
C GLY A 66 -5.41 -10.73 -4.55
N LEU A 67 -4.17 -10.23 -4.48
CA LEU A 67 -3.18 -10.47 -5.54
C LEU A 67 -2.93 -11.97 -5.69
N GLU A 68 -3.06 -12.46 -6.92
CA GLU A 68 -2.81 -13.86 -7.25
C GLU A 68 -1.43 -14.04 -7.89
N ALA A 69 -0.74 -15.08 -7.48
CA ALA A 69 0.51 -15.53 -8.05
C ALA A 69 0.32 -16.95 -8.58
N HIS A 70 0.69 -17.15 -9.84
CA HIS A 70 0.57 -18.43 -10.52
C HIS A 70 1.94 -19.10 -10.62
N GLU A 71 2.04 -20.38 -10.30
CA GLU A 71 3.34 -21.08 -10.23
C GLU A 71 4.06 -21.15 -11.59
N TYR A 72 3.29 -21.15 -12.69
CA TYR A 72 3.82 -21.14 -14.05
C TYR A 72 4.30 -19.74 -14.51
N ASP A 73 3.93 -18.66 -13.82
CA ASP A 73 4.36 -17.30 -14.14
C ASP A 73 5.37 -16.79 -13.10
N GLN A 74 6.65 -16.95 -13.44
CA GLN A 74 7.76 -16.44 -12.62
C GLN A 74 7.71 -14.93 -12.41
N GLY A 75 7.07 -14.17 -13.30
CA GLY A 75 6.85 -12.74 -13.15
C GLY A 75 5.92 -12.44 -11.97
N SER A 76 4.73 -13.06 -11.95
CA SER A 76 3.77 -12.94 -10.84
C SER A 76 4.37 -13.36 -9.49
N ILE A 77 5.15 -14.45 -9.46
CA ILE A 77 5.78 -14.95 -8.23
C ILE A 77 6.80 -13.95 -7.70
N ARG A 78 7.68 -13.42 -8.56
CA ARG A 78 8.68 -12.42 -8.15
C ARG A 78 8.01 -11.15 -7.66
N LEU A 79 6.98 -10.67 -8.37
CA LEU A 79 6.22 -9.50 -7.99
C LEU A 79 5.58 -9.70 -6.61
N ALA A 80 4.83 -10.78 -6.42
CA ALA A 80 4.19 -11.12 -5.16
C ALA A 80 5.21 -11.24 -4.03
N HIS A 81 6.34 -11.92 -4.27
CA HIS A 81 7.41 -12.05 -3.28
C HIS A 81 7.98 -10.68 -2.86
N HIS A 82 8.32 -9.82 -3.83
CA HIS A 82 8.84 -8.48 -3.52
C HIS A 82 7.84 -7.62 -2.74
N VAL A 83 6.58 -7.64 -3.15
CA VAL A 83 5.51 -6.90 -2.50
C VAL A 83 5.30 -7.40 -1.06
N ILE A 84 5.19 -8.72 -0.86
CA ILE A 84 5.02 -9.32 0.47
C ILE A 84 6.17 -8.91 1.40
N TRP A 85 7.42 -8.97 0.92
CA TRP A 85 8.58 -8.57 1.70
C TRP A 85 8.55 -7.10 2.11
N LYS A 86 8.19 -6.20 1.19
CA LYS A 86 8.07 -4.77 1.51
C LYS A 86 6.96 -4.51 2.53
N LEU A 87 5.79 -5.12 2.37
CA LEU A 87 4.67 -4.97 3.31
C LEU A 87 5.01 -5.50 4.70
N ARG A 88 5.66 -6.67 4.78
CA ARG A 88 6.16 -7.20 6.06
C ARG A 88 7.20 -6.29 6.70
N GLY A 89 8.09 -5.70 5.90
CA GLY A 89 9.04 -4.67 6.34
C GLY A 89 8.34 -3.47 6.99
N CYS A 90 7.26 -2.98 6.37
CA CYS A 90 6.40 -1.93 6.91
C CYS A 90 5.69 -2.32 8.22
N GLY A 91 5.66 -3.62 8.59
CA GLY A 91 4.92 -4.10 9.76
C GLY A 91 3.48 -4.49 9.47
N ILE A 92 3.17 -4.83 8.22
CA ILE A 92 1.86 -5.29 7.78
C ILE A 92 1.87 -6.82 7.76
N ALA A 93 0.86 -7.42 8.37
CA ALA A 93 0.71 -8.86 8.43
C ALA A 93 0.08 -9.36 7.12
N VAL A 94 0.80 -10.23 6.42
CA VAL A 94 0.39 -10.78 5.13
C VAL A 94 0.47 -12.30 5.16
N LYS A 95 -0.63 -12.95 4.77
CA LYS A 95 -0.75 -14.40 4.63
C LYS A 95 -0.82 -14.76 3.14
N VAL A 96 -0.25 -15.91 2.79
CA VAL A 96 -0.40 -16.51 1.47
C VAL A 96 -1.33 -17.71 1.63
N LEU A 97 -2.37 -17.76 0.81
CA LEU A 97 -3.37 -18.82 0.79
C LEU A 97 -3.23 -19.61 -0.51
N ASP A 98 -3.26 -20.93 -0.44
CA ASP A 98 -3.41 -21.77 -1.62
C ASP A 98 -4.90 -21.81 -1.98
N ILE A 99 -5.25 -21.27 -3.16
CA ILE A 99 -6.65 -21.20 -3.62
C ILE A 99 -6.97 -22.20 -4.73
N ALA A 100 -5.94 -22.68 -5.43
CA ALA A 100 -6.01 -23.74 -6.43
C ALA A 100 -4.65 -24.46 -6.49
N ALA A 101 -4.57 -25.57 -7.25
CA ALA A 101 -3.37 -26.41 -7.34
C ALA A 101 -2.09 -25.61 -7.69
N ASP A 102 -2.20 -24.58 -8.53
CA ASP A 102 -1.06 -23.80 -9.02
C ASP A 102 -1.23 -22.28 -8.78
N THR A 103 -2.16 -21.90 -7.91
CA THR A 103 -2.46 -20.48 -7.65
C THR A 103 -2.46 -20.17 -6.18
N LYS A 104 -1.68 -19.16 -5.81
CA LYS A 104 -1.59 -18.62 -4.46
C LYS A 104 -2.17 -17.23 -4.43
N ARG A 105 -2.91 -16.90 -3.38
CA ARG A 105 -3.48 -15.57 -3.16
C ARG A 105 -2.84 -14.91 -1.94
N VAL A 106 -2.51 -13.64 -2.09
CA VAL A 106 -2.03 -12.79 -1.01
C VAL A 106 -3.24 -12.21 -0.27
N GLN A 107 -3.25 -12.33 1.06
CA GLN A 107 -4.28 -11.75 1.92
C GLN A 107 -3.65 -10.89 3.01
N ILE A 108 -4.18 -9.69 3.20
CA ILE A 108 -3.77 -8.79 4.28
C ILE A 108 -4.55 -9.16 5.54
N MET A 109 -3.82 -9.51 6.60
CA MET A 109 -4.40 -9.95 7.87
C MET A 109 -4.49 -8.83 8.91
N GLY A 110 -3.81 -7.70 8.69
CA GLY A 110 -3.74 -6.59 9.62
C GLY A 110 -2.32 -6.08 9.82
N LEU A 111 -1.99 -5.71 11.06
CA LEU A 111 -0.64 -5.28 11.43
C LEU A 111 0.11 -6.34 12.23
N SER A 112 1.41 -6.45 11.99
CA SER A 112 2.35 -7.20 12.83
C SER A 112 3.09 -6.31 13.85
N LYS A 113 3.01 -4.98 13.68
CA LYS A 113 3.60 -3.98 14.57
C LYS A 113 2.54 -3.02 15.11
N LYS A 114 2.88 -2.25 16.14
CA LYS A 114 2.03 -1.13 16.61
C LYS A 114 1.86 -0.09 15.48
N PRO A 115 0.68 0.56 15.33
CA PRO A 115 0.43 1.51 14.24
C PRO A 115 1.48 2.61 14.08
N LEU A 116 1.98 3.17 15.18
CA LEU A 116 3.06 4.17 15.16
C LEU A 116 4.37 3.64 14.57
N ALA A 117 4.69 2.37 14.82
CA ALA A 117 5.88 1.74 14.24
C ALA A 117 5.71 1.49 12.74
N VAL A 118 4.47 1.21 12.28
CA VAL A 118 4.13 1.07 10.86
C VAL A 118 4.24 2.41 10.14
N ILE A 119 3.70 3.47 10.74
CA ILE A 119 3.85 4.85 10.28
C ILE A 119 5.34 5.20 10.06
N LYS A 120 6.17 4.93 11.08
CA LYS A 120 7.60 5.21 11.01
C LYS A 120 8.29 4.40 9.90
N SER A 121 8.02 3.09 9.85
CA SER A 121 8.61 2.19 8.84
C SER A 121 8.22 2.61 7.42
N TYR A 122 6.96 3.01 7.22
CA TYR A 122 6.48 3.50 5.93
C TYR A 122 7.15 4.81 5.52
N ALA A 123 7.29 5.76 6.45
CA ALA A 123 8.00 7.02 6.17
C ALA A 123 9.46 6.78 5.78
N GLU A 124 10.15 5.86 6.44
CA GLU A 124 11.52 5.46 6.11
C GLU A 124 11.62 4.82 4.73
N ILE A 125 10.75 3.84 4.43
CA ILE A 125 10.73 3.14 3.15
C ILE A 125 10.40 4.11 2.00
N ARG A 126 9.45 5.02 2.22
CA ARG A 126 9.11 6.07 1.26
C ARG A 126 10.30 6.98 0.99
N ALA A 127 11.01 7.43 2.02
CA ALA A 127 12.20 8.27 1.86
C ALA A 127 13.33 7.55 1.13
N GLN A 128 13.52 6.24 1.38
CA GLN A 128 14.47 5.42 0.63
C GLN A 128 14.09 5.33 -0.85
N PHE A 129 12.82 5.13 -1.15
CA PHE A 129 12.32 5.04 -2.52
C PHE A 129 12.47 6.37 -3.27
N GLU A 130 12.10 7.48 -2.65
CA GLU A 130 12.28 8.83 -3.20
C GLU A 130 13.76 9.10 -3.51
N ARG A 131 14.68 8.68 -2.63
CA ARG A 131 16.13 8.80 -2.86
C ARG A 131 16.61 7.92 -4.02
N GLN A 132 16.12 6.68 -4.12
CA GLN A 132 16.45 5.78 -5.23
C GLN A 132 15.97 6.33 -6.57
N LEU A 133 14.76 6.92 -6.62
CA LEU A 133 14.25 7.55 -7.82
C LEU A 133 15.11 8.73 -8.28
N GLN A 134 15.57 9.56 -7.35
CA GLN A 134 16.47 10.68 -7.66
C GLN A 134 17.78 10.18 -8.27
N ILE A 135 18.38 9.13 -7.70
CA ILE A 135 19.61 8.53 -8.23
C ILE A 135 19.38 7.99 -9.64
N ALA A 136 18.32 7.21 -9.84
CA ALA A 136 18.00 6.62 -11.15
C ALA A 136 17.72 7.70 -12.22
N GLN A 137 17.09 8.82 -11.84
CA GLN A 137 16.87 9.93 -12.75
C GLN A 137 18.20 10.56 -13.18
N VAL A 138 19.11 10.83 -12.23
CA VAL A 138 20.43 11.39 -12.53
C VAL A 138 21.26 10.46 -13.41
N GLU A 139 21.22 9.14 -13.15
CA GLU A 139 21.92 8.14 -13.98
C GLU A 139 21.38 8.10 -15.41
N ARG A 140 20.06 8.24 -15.59
CA ARG A 140 19.44 8.32 -16.92
C ARG A 140 19.85 9.58 -17.66
N GLU A 141 19.80 10.74 -17.02
CA GLU A 141 20.22 12.02 -17.61
C GLU A 141 21.71 11.98 -18.01
N ALA A 142 22.56 11.36 -17.18
CA ALA A 142 23.98 11.18 -17.49
C ALA A 142 24.21 10.22 -18.67
N ALA A 143 23.44 9.13 -18.76
CA ALA A 143 23.52 8.19 -19.88
C ALA A 143 23.04 8.82 -21.20
N GLU A 144 21.96 9.61 -21.15
CA GLU A 144 21.43 10.35 -22.31
C GLU A 144 22.43 11.43 -22.78
N ALA A 145 23.09 12.14 -21.86
CA ALA A 145 24.15 13.10 -22.17
C ALA A 145 25.41 12.45 -22.75
N ALA A 146 25.79 11.26 -22.28
CA ALA A 146 26.95 10.52 -22.81
C ALA A 146 26.69 9.89 -24.19
N ALA A 147 25.43 9.72 -24.57
CA ALA A 147 25.00 9.21 -25.87
C ALA A 147 24.83 10.32 -26.94
N SER A 148 24.96 11.59 -26.54
CA SER A 148 24.85 12.78 -27.40
C SER A 148 26.22 13.34 -27.76
#